data_AF-A0A432HZ89-F1
#
_entry.id   AF-A0A432HZ89-F1
#
_cell.length_a   1.000
_cell.length_b   1.000
_cell.length_c   1.000
_cell.angle_alpha   90.00
_cell.angle_beta   90.00
_cell.angle_gamma   90.00
#
_symmetry.space_group_name_H-M   'P 1'
#
loop_
_entity.id
_entity.type
_entity.pdbx_description
1 polymer ?
#
loop_
_entity_poly.entity_id
_entity_poly.type
_entity_poly.pdbx_seq_one_letter_code
_entity_poly.pdbx_strand_id
1 'polypeptide(L)'
;MTDEPTGGRTAQRVSPGGIAAAVLGVALFVYFVQWVGVGEIAAGIGRLGWLFLVVVVLGGIRLAVRGMAWRSCFEGPHRLTPGRAFQAVVAGDTLGNLTVLSLLISEPAKALFVRDREPVSRTLAALAVENLFYMLSAALVIAGGALALALRVRTADTWWLASVGLATALIVLISLVHAVIWRRVRVASGLVELVGRRRLASQLVARWGERVRRVEDRVYTLYPREPGRLVRLACWELSFHALAILEIYIVLSRISDIAPTLLDAFVFASMNRFIIALFKVVPMQVGVDEAGTAALAELLGFGTAAGVTLAIVRKARMLVWMTAGVGLLVRRGLSVRTAIADAGTVRRDELAGGATRGAAVVVMARSPDGLRPPKTRLAGVLPDEDDRRRLYAAFLTDVVAGCGTIDGVTLRVAYTEGGGTGGFDTAGVPENQLMPQRGADLGDRERGVFEDLFRDGFSLVVMVGSDLPTLPAQRVVDALDRLRASGDRVVLGPANDGGYYLIGLAARTGDAAVPDLFTGIRWSTEWARADTVRAADRCGLTVDLLGDWYDVDDAASLTRLREELATQEGARRAPATKRVLEELLGRV
;
A
#
# COMPACT_ATOMS: atom_id res chain seq x y z
N MET A 1 19.91 26.22 -28.56
CA MET A 1 19.45 24.94 -29.15
C MET A 1 20.09 23.85 -28.31
N THR A 2 19.45 23.55 -27.19
CA THR A 2 19.97 22.71 -26.12
C THR A 2 18.89 21.70 -25.81
N ASP A 3 19.21 20.44 -26.07
CA ASP A 3 18.32 19.28 -25.94
C ASP A 3 17.76 19.15 -24.52
N GLU A 4 16.43 19.20 -24.43
CA GLU A 4 15.68 18.67 -23.30
C GLU A 4 15.82 17.14 -23.26
N PRO A 5 16.11 16.53 -22.09
CA PRO A 5 15.96 15.10 -21.94
C PRO A 5 14.47 14.77 -21.84
N THR A 6 13.89 14.36 -22.96
CA THR A 6 12.55 13.78 -23.03
C THR A 6 12.45 12.59 -22.06
N GLY A 7 11.60 12.73 -21.04
CA GLY A 7 11.25 11.67 -20.10
C GLY A 7 10.58 10.50 -20.83
N GLY A 8 11.39 9.56 -21.30
CA GLY A 8 10.94 8.33 -21.93
C GLY A 8 10.12 7.48 -20.96
N ARG A 9 8.79 7.52 -21.12
CA ARG A 9 7.88 6.50 -20.58
C ARG A 9 8.32 5.14 -21.14
N THR A 10 9.08 4.38 -20.35
CA THR A 10 9.46 3.01 -20.68
C THR A 10 8.22 2.14 -20.64
N ALA A 11 7.62 1.89 -21.81
CA ALA A 11 6.60 0.88 -22.00
C ALA A 11 7.12 -0.45 -21.40
N GLN A 12 6.36 -1.03 -20.46
CA GLN A 12 6.67 -2.34 -19.90
C GLN A 12 6.73 -3.36 -21.05
N ARG A 13 7.95 -3.80 -21.40
CA ARG A 13 8.13 -4.91 -22.32
C ARG A 13 7.60 -6.18 -21.66
N VAL A 14 6.58 -6.78 -22.26
CA VAL A 14 6.05 -8.09 -21.87
C VAL A 14 7.19 -9.11 -21.97
N SER A 15 7.38 -9.95 -20.94
CA SER A 15 8.48 -10.91 -20.95
C SER A 15 8.24 -11.97 -22.04
N PRO A 16 9.25 -12.32 -22.87
CA PRO A 16 9.11 -13.33 -23.91
C PRO A 16 8.63 -14.69 -23.38
N GLY A 17 9.08 -15.09 -22.19
CA GLY A 17 8.66 -16.32 -21.53
C GLY A 17 7.18 -16.33 -21.14
N GLY A 18 6.62 -15.17 -20.80
CA GLY A 18 5.19 -15.02 -20.51
C GLY A 18 4.30 -15.24 -21.73
N ILE A 19 4.73 -14.70 -22.87
CA ILE A 19 4.04 -14.87 -24.15
C ILE A 19 4.11 -16.34 -24.59
N ALA A 20 5.29 -16.96 -24.48
CA ALA A 20 5.46 -18.38 -24.82
C ALA A 20 4.57 -19.30 -23.95
N ALA A 21 4.50 -19.05 -22.63
CA ALA A 21 3.64 -19.81 -21.73
C ALA A 21 2.15 -19.62 -22.05
N ALA A 22 1.71 -18.40 -22.41
CA ALA A 22 0.33 -18.13 -22.81
C ALA A 22 -0.03 -18.83 -24.13
N VAL A 23 0.85 -18.78 -25.14
CA VAL A 23 0.66 -19.46 -26.43
C VAL A 23 0.57 -20.98 -26.23
N LEU A 24 1.48 -21.55 -25.42
CA LEU A 24 1.47 -22.98 -25.11
C LEU A 24 0.19 -23.39 -24.36
N GLY A 25 -0.27 -22.58 -23.40
CA GLY A 25 -1.53 -22.82 -22.68
C GLY A 25 -2.76 -22.80 -23.59
N VAL A 26 -2.83 -21.84 -24.53
CA VAL A 26 -3.91 -21.78 -25.53
C VAL A 26 -3.87 -22.98 -26.47
N ALA A 27 -2.68 -23.37 -26.95
CA ALA A 27 -2.53 -24.56 -27.80
C ALA A 27 -2.98 -25.84 -27.08
N LEU A 28 -2.61 -25.99 -25.80
CA LEU A 28 -3.03 -27.11 -24.97
C LEU A 28 -4.54 -27.12 -24.75
N PHE A 29 -5.17 -25.96 -24.51
CA PHE A 29 -6.61 -25.84 -24.39
C PHE A 29 -7.34 -26.26 -25.68
N VAL A 30 -6.90 -25.76 -26.84
CA VAL A 30 -7.48 -26.13 -28.14
C VAL A 30 -7.35 -27.63 -28.37
N TYR A 31 -6.20 -28.22 -28.07
CA TYR A 31 -5.96 -29.66 -28.16
C TYR A 31 -6.97 -30.46 -27.32
N PHE A 32 -7.17 -30.10 -26.04
CA PHE A 32 -8.11 -30.83 -25.17
C PHE A 32 -9.57 -30.66 -25.59
N VAL A 33 -9.98 -29.48 -26.04
CA VAL A 33 -11.34 -29.24 -26.55
C VAL A 33 -11.59 -30.05 -27.82
N GLN A 34 -10.60 -30.15 -28.72
CA GLN A 34 -10.71 -30.99 -29.92
C GLN A 34 -10.70 -32.48 -29.58
N TRP A 35 -9.92 -32.89 -28.59
CA TRP A 35 -9.79 -34.29 -28.18
C TRP A 35 -11.05 -34.83 -27.48
N VAL A 36 -11.68 -34.03 -26.60
CA VAL A 36 -12.95 -34.40 -25.93
C VAL A 36 -14.16 -34.18 -26.84
N GLY A 37 -14.11 -33.17 -27.72
CA GLY A 37 -15.21 -32.79 -28.58
C GLY A 37 -16.16 -31.77 -27.93
N VAL A 38 -16.54 -30.74 -28.70
CA VAL A 38 -17.38 -29.63 -28.24
C VAL A 38 -18.78 -30.09 -27.80
N GLY A 39 -19.31 -31.14 -28.43
CA GLY A 39 -20.63 -31.69 -28.12
C GLY A 39 -20.76 -32.26 -26.71
N GLU A 40 -19.76 -33.01 -26.25
CA GLU A 40 -19.77 -33.59 -24.90
C GLU A 40 -19.62 -32.53 -23.81
N ILE A 41 -18.75 -31.53 -24.05
CA ILE A 41 -18.58 -30.38 -23.16
C ILE A 41 -19.88 -29.58 -23.06
N ALA A 42 -20.52 -29.30 -24.20
CA ALA A 42 -21.79 -28.58 -24.25
C ALA A 42 -22.91 -29.35 -23.54
N ALA A 43 -22.97 -30.67 -23.71
CA ALA A 43 -23.92 -31.53 -22.99
C ALA A 43 -23.68 -31.50 -21.47
N GLY A 44 -22.42 -31.56 -21.03
CA GLY A 44 -22.04 -31.45 -19.62
C GLY A 44 -22.44 -30.11 -18.98
N ILE A 45 -22.24 -28.99 -19.71
CA ILE A 45 -22.70 -27.66 -19.27
C ILE A 45 -24.23 -27.60 -19.26
N GLY A 46 -24.91 -28.18 -20.26
CA GLY A 46 -26.37 -28.27 -20.33
C GLY A 46 -26.97 -29.01 -19.13
N ARG A 47 -26.33 -30.11 -18.68
CA ARG A 47 -26.73 -30.86 -17.47
C ARG A 47 -26.63 -30.03 -16.18
N LEU A 48 -25.73 -29.05 -16.13
CA LEU A 48 -25.58 -28.18 -14.96
C LEU A 48 -26.75 -27.21 -14.82
N GLY A 49 -27.27 -26.68 -15.93
CA GLY A 49 -28.45 -25.79 -15.94
C GLY A 49 -28.37 -24.64 -14.94
N TRP A 50 -29.42 -24.43 -14.15
CA TRP A 50 -29.50 -23.36 -13.15
C TRP A 50 -28.49 -23.51 -12.00
N LEU A 51 -27.94 -24.71 -11.76
CA LEU A 51 -26.93 -24.91 -10.72
C LEU A 51 -25.62 -24.18 -11.03
N PHE A 52 -25.41 -23.77 -12.28
CA PHE A 52 -24.34 -22.84 -12.60
C PHE A 52 -24.44 -21.54 -11.80
N LEU A 53 -25.65 -21.03 -11.54
CA LEU A 53 -25.84 -19.84 -10.69
C LEU A 53 -25.40 -20.11 -9.24
N VAL A 54 -25.66 -21.30 -8.72
CA VAL A 54 -25.18 -21.71 -7.38
C VAL A 54 -23.66 -21.72 -7.35
N VAL A 55 -23.02 -22.26 -8.40
CA VAL A 55 -21.56 -22.24 -8.56
C VAL A 55 -21.03 -20.80 -8.61
N VAL A 56 -21.70 -19.89 -9.33
CA VAL A 56 -21.36 -18.46 -9.35
C VAL A 56 -21.45 -17.81 -7.97
N VAL A 57 -22.54 -18.08 -7.24
CA VAL A 57 -22.75 -17.56 -5.87
C VAL A 57 -21.68 -18.09 -4.92
N LEU A 58 -21.36 -19.39 -4.96
CA LEU A 58 -20.27 -19.97 -4.16
C LEU A 58 -18.93 -19.31 -4.46
N GLY A 59 -18.64 -19.00 -5.73
CA GLY A 59 -17.47 -18.20 -6.11
C GLY A 59 -17.45 -16.82 -5.46
N GLY A 60 -18.59 -16.14 -5.43
CA GLY A 60 -18.73 -14.84 -4.76
C GLY A 60 -18.51 -14.91 -3.26
N ILE A 61 -19.11 -15.90 -2.59
CA ILE A 61 -18.93 -16.13 -1.15
C ILE A 61 -17.44 -16.40 -0.86
N ARG A 62 -16.75 -17.17 -1.69
CA ARG A 62 -15.30 -17.40 -1.54
C ARG A 62 -14.48 -16.12 -1.63
N LEU A 63 -14.79 -15.23 -2.57
CA LEU A 63 -14.14 -13.91 -2.67
C LEU A 63 -14.46 -13.03 -1.45
N ALA A 64 -15.68 -13.11 -0.92
CA ALA A 64 -16.08 -12.39 0.29
C ALA A 64 -15.37 -12.91 1.54
N VAL A 65 -15.21 -14.23 1.67
CA VAL A 65 -14.45 -14.87 2.75
C VAL A 65 -12.99 -14.41 2.74
N ARG A 66 -12.34 -14.35 1.57
CA ARG A 66 -10.99 -13.76 1.47
C ARG A 66 -10.97 -12.28 1.87
N GLY A 67 -11.98 -11.52 1.47
CA GLY A 67 -12.14 -10.13 1.91
C GLY A 67 -12.24 -10.00 3.44
N MET A 68 -12.95 -10.93 4.10
CA MET A 68 -13.09 -10.96 5.55
C MET A 68 -11.83 -11.44 6.27
N ALA A 69 -11.10 -12.41 5.70
CA ALA A 69 -9.78 -12.82 6.17
C ALA A 69 -8.84 -11.62 6.18
N TRP A 70 -8.73 -10.93 5.05
CA TRP A 70 -7.92 -9.73 4.91
C TRP A 70 -8.34 -8.61 5.87
N ARG A 71 -9.65 -8.34 5.97
CA ARG A 71 -10.19 -7.35 6.91
C ARG A 71 -9.79 -7.63 8.36
N SER A 72 -9.67 -8.91 8.75
CA SER A 72 -9.31 -9.32 10.11
C SER A 72 -7.85 -9.01 10.47
N CYS A 73 -7.02 -8.68 9.47
CA CYS A 73 -5.63 -8.26 9.66
C CYS A 73 -5.48 -6.79 10.09
N PHE A 74 -6.50 -5.93 9.91
CA PHE A 74 -6.41 -4.50 10.28
C PHE A 74 -6.63 -4.25 11.79
N GLU A 75 -5.84 -3.34 12.38
CA GLU A 75 -5.89 -2.96 13.81
C GLU A 75 -6.38 -1.52 14.05
N GLY A 76 -7.40 -1.30 14.87
CA GLY A 76 -7.90 0.05 15.22
C GLY A 76 -9.35 0.34 14.78
N PRO A 77 -9.85 1.56 15.04
CA PRO A 77 -11.26 1.94 14.87
C PRO A 77 -11.68 2.12 13.40
N HIS A 78 -10.74 2.42 12.52
CA HIS A 78 -10.98 2.52 11.08
C HIS A 78 -10.65 1.17 10.43
N ARG A 79 -11.69 0.40 10.10
CA ARG A 79 -11.61 -0.86 9.37
C ARG A 79 -12.32 -0.72 8.03
N LEU A 80 -11.79 -1.35 6.98
CA LEU A 80 -12.50 -1.50 5.71
C LEU A 80 -13.88 -2.11 5.95
N THR A 81 -14.91 -1.61 5.29
CA THR A 81 -16.25 -2.23 5.35
C THR A 81 -16.23 -3.57 4.59
N PRO A 82 -17.09 -4.55 4.95
CA PRO A 82 -17.08 -5.85 4.28
C PRO A 82 -17.26 -5.73 2.77
N GLY A 83 -18.16 -4.85 2.32
CA GLY A 83 -18.40 -4.60 0.90
C GLY A 83 -17.19 -4.04 0.17
N ARG A 84 -16.40 -3.16 0.81
CA ARG A 84 -15.19 -2.59 0.21
C ARG A 84 -14.07 -3.63 0.12
N ALA A 85 -13.90 -4.44 1.16
CA ALA A 85 -12.94 -5.55 1.14
C ALA A 85 -13.28 -6.56 0.03
N PHE A 86 -14.57 -6.90 -0.11
CA PHE A 86 -15.06 -7.75 -1.20
C PHE A 86 -14.77 -7.15 -2.59
N GLN A 87 -15.16 -5.90 -2.83
CA GLN A 87 -14.93 -5.22 -4.12
C GLN A 87 -13.44 -5.16 -4.48
N ALA A 88 -12.58 -4.86 -3.51
CA ALA A 88 -11.14 -4.83 -3.69
C ALA A 88 -10.59 -6.21 -4.06
N VAL A 89 -11.04 -7.27 -3.38
CA VAL A 89 -10.65 -8.66 -3.71
C VAL A 89 -11.11 -9.05 -5.11
N VAL A 90 -12.34 -8.73 -5.49
CA VAL A 90 -12.86 -9.00 -6.85
C VAL A 90 -12.04 -8.27 -7.91
N ALA A 91 -11.74 -6.98 -7.69
CA ALA A 91 -10.91 -6.18 -8.60
C ALA A 91 -9.46 -6.71 -8.71
N GLY A 92 -8.86 -7.06 -7.58
CA GLY A 92 -7.51 -7.63 -7.54
C GLY A 92 -7.41 -9.01 -8.18
N ASP A 93 -8.38 -9.90 -7.93
CA ASP A 93 -8.46 -11.23 -8.55
C ASP A 93 -8.61 -11.13 -10.07
N THR A 94 -9.42 -10.17 -10.54
CA THR A 94 -9.59 -9.88 -11.97
C THR A 94 -8.27 -9.51 -12.63
N LEU A 95 -7.53 -8.56 -12.04
CA LEU A 95 -6.24 -8.13 -12.59
C LEU A 95 -5.17 -9.22 -12.49
N GLY A 96 -5.22 -10.05 -11.44
CA GLY A 96 -4.37 -11.23 -11.30
C GLY A 96 -4.59 -12.24 -12.42
N ASN A 97 -5.84 -12.53 -12.76
CA ASN A 97 -6.16 -13.53 -13.79
C ASN A 97 -5.93 -13.04 -15.23
N LEU A 98 -6.02 -11.72 -15.48
CA LEU A 98 -5.78 -11.13 -16.80
C LEU A 98 -4.29 -10.99 -17.18
N THR A 99 -3.36 -11.17 -16.22
CA THR A 99 -1.95 -10.85 -16.42
C THR A 99 -1.04 -12.04 -16.15
N VAL A 100 0.05 -12.15 -16.94
CA VAL A 100 1.11 -13.17 -16.75
C VAL A 100 1.81 -13.01 -15.39
N LEU A 101 1.78 -11.79 -14.83
CA LEU A 101 2.40 -11.45 -13.56
C LEU A 101 1.36 -11.43 -12.43
N SER A 102 0.51 -12.46 -12.37
CA SER A 102 -0.68 -12.53 -11.50
C SER A 102 -0.40 -12.15 -10.04
N LEU A 103 0.63 -12.72 -9.41
CA LEU A 103 1.04 -12.41 -8.02
C LEU A 103 1.51 -10.97 -7.84
N LEU A 104 2.06 -10.37 -8.90
CA LEU A 104 2.77 -9.10 -8.85
C LEU A 104 1.84 -7.92 -9.10
N ILE A 105 0.62 -8.18 -9.54
CA ILE A 105 -0.39 -7.17 -9.88
C ILE A 105 -1.65 -7.34 -9.02
N SER A 106 -2.05 -8.58 -8.67
CA SER A 106 -3.30 -8.82 -7.93
C SER A 106 -3.31 -8.18 -6.54
N GLU A 107 -2.23 -8.32 -5.78
CA GLU A 107 -2.16 -7.83 -4.39
C GLU A 107 -2.01 -6.29 -4.32
N PRO A 108 -1.10 -5.65 -5.09
CA PRO A 108 -1.05 -4.19 -5.14
C PRO A 108 -2.35 -3.57 -5.66
N ALA A 109 -3.05 -4.23 -6.59
CA ALA A 109 -4.33 -3.75 -7.09
C ALA A 109 -5.41 -3.68 -6.00
N LYS A 110 -5.50 -4.68 -5.11
CA LYS A 110 -6.41 -4.63 -3.95
C LYS A 110 -6.11 -3.41 -3.08
N ALA A 111 -4.82 -3.13 -2.85
CA ALA A 111 -4.38 -2.01 -2.03
C ALA A 111 -4.67 -0.65 -2.68
N LEU A 112 -4.41 -0.53 -3.98
CA LEU A 112 -4.75 0.66 -4.77
C LEU A 112 -6.26 0.93 -4.81
N PHE A 113 -7.07 -0.13 -4.85
CA PHE A 113 -8.54 0.00 -4.87
C PHE A 113 -9.10 0.65 -3.60
N VAL A 114 -8.42 0.51 -2.45
CA VAL A 114 -8.88 1.07 -1.16
C VAL A 114 -8.01 2.22 -0.65
N ARG A 115 -7.11 2.75 -1.48
CA ARG A 115 -6.16 3.83 -1.12
C ARG A 115 -6.81 5.11 -0.60
N ASP A 116 -8.08 5.32 -0.93
CA ASP A 116 -8.90 6.46 -0.48
C ASP A 116 -9.38 6.33 0.98
N ARG A 117 -9.29 5.14 1.56
CA ARG A 117 -9.74 4.85 2.94
C ARG A 117 -8.63 4.38 3.84
N GLU A 118 -7.70 3.60 3.30
CA GLU A 118 -6.60 3.04 4.06
C GLU A 118 -5.26 3.29 3.35
N PRO A 119 -4.20 3.67 4.08
CA PRO A 119 -2.87 3.78 3.50
C PRO A 119 -2.43 2.48 2.82
N VAL A 120 -1.85 2.60 1.62
CA VAL A 120 -1.38 1.46 0.81
C VAL A 120 -0.37 0.61 1.60
N SER A 121 0.49 1.22 2.41
CA SER A 121 1.48 0.54 3.26
C SER A 121 0.85 -0.42 4.27
N ARG A 122 -0.14 0.04 5.03
CA ARG A 122 -0.89 -0.76 6.01
C ARG A 122 -1.69 -1.86 5.32
N THR A 123 -2.26 -1.52 4.18
CA THR A 123 -3.09 -2.40 3.36
C THR A 123 -2.28 -3.55 2.74
N LEU A 124 -1.11 -3.27 2.18
CA LEU A 124 -0.17 -4.26 1.65
C LEU A 124 0.40 -5.17 2.73
N ALA A 125 0.69 -4.62 3.90
CA ALA A 125 1.21 -5.42 4.98
C ALA A 125 0.14 -6.33 5.60
N ALA A 126 -1.10 -5.87 5.70
CA ALA A 126 -2.26 -6.72 6.02
C ALA A 126 -2.49 -7.83 4.96
N LEU A 127 -2.28 -7.54 3.67
CA LEU A 127 -2.30 -8.53 2.59
C LEU A 127 -1.15 -9.54 2.72
N ALA A 128 0.04 -9.12 3.14
CA ALA A 128 1.16 -10.04 3.35
C ALA A 128 0.85 -11.06 4.44
N VAL A 129 0.23 -10.63 5.54
CA VAL A 129 -0.24 -11.52 6.60
C VAL A 129 -1.34 -12.45 6.09
N GLU A 130 -2.38 -11.95 5.42
CA GLU A 130 -3.44 -12.81 4.86
C GLU A 130 -2.87 -13.85 3.88
N ASN A 131 -2.01 -13.43 2.95
CA ASN A 131 -1.41 -14.33 1.98
C ASN A 131 -0.52 -15.40 2.62
N LEU A 132 0.16 -15.10 3.73
CA LEU A 132 0.89 -16.11 4.48
C LEU A 132 -0.03 -17.21 5.03
N PHE A 133 -1.14 -16.82 5.66
CA PHE A 133 -2.13 -17.78 6.16
C PHE A 133 -2.80 -18.57 5.04
N TYR A 134 -3.10 -17.91 3.92
CA TYR A 134 -3.56 -18.57 2.71
C TYR A 134 -2.55 -19.61 2.20
N MET A 135 -1.26 -19.26 2.11
CA MET A 135 -0.21 -20.20 1.66
C MET A 135 -0.07 -21.40 2.58
N LEU A 136 -0.09 -21.20 3.90
CA LEU A 136 -0.02 -22.29 4.87
C LEU A 136 -1.24 -23.21 4.79
N SER A 137 -2.45 -22.64 4.73
CA SER A 137 -3.68 -23.43 4.60
C SER A 137 -3.76 -24.15 3.24
N ALA A 138 -3.29 -23.53 2.16
CA ALA A 138 -3.22 -24.18 0.85
C ALA A 138 -2.21 -25.33 0.85
N ALA A 139 -1.05 -25.18 1.47
CA ALA A 139 -0.07 -26.25 1.61
C ALA A 139 -0.63 -27.45 2.39
N LEU A 140 -1.39 -27.19 3.47
CA LEU A 140 -2.13 -28.22 4.20
C LEU A 140 -3.13 -28.97 3.32
N VAL A 141 -3.93 -28.24 2.53
CA VAL A 141 -4.91 -28.84 1.62
C VAL A 141 -4.23 -29.64 0.51
N ILE A 142 -3.12 -29.15 -0.04
CA ILE A 142 -2.31 -29.87 -1.04
C ILE A 142 -1.82 -31.20 -0.47
N ALA A 143 -1.16 -31.15 0.69
CA ALA A 143 -0.62 -32.35 1.32
C ALA A 143 -1.73 -33.32 1.78
N GLY A 144 -2.80 -32.81 2.40
CA GLY A 144 -3.97 -33.61 2.76
C GLY A 144 -4.63 -34.28 1.56
N GLY A 145 -4.71 -33.60 0.41
CA GLY A 145 -5.26 -34.18 -0.80
C GLY A 145 -4.34 -35.19 -1.48
N ALA A 146 -3.02 -35.02 -1.42
CA ALA A 146 -2.06 -36.04 -1.85
C ALA A 146 -2.22 -37.33 -1.04
N LEU A 147 -2.42 -37.20 0.28
CA LEU A 147 -2.76 -38.31 1.15
C LEU A 147 -4.12 -38.93 0.79
N ALA A 148 -5.16 -38.12 0.60
CA ALA A 148 -6.48 -38.59 0.20
C ALA A 148 -6.45 -39.34 -1.15
N LEU A 149 -5.65 -38.88 -2.10
CA LEU A 149 -5.45 -39.56 -3.38
C LEU A 149 -4.77 -40.92 -3.21
N ALA A 150 -3.72 -41.00 -2.38
CA ALA A 150 -3.06 -42.27 -2.07
C ALA A 150 -4.03 -43.28 -1.42
N LEU A 151 -4.89 -42.82 -0.51
CA LEU A 151 -5.96 -43.65 0.09
C LEU A 151 -6.99 -44.12 -0.94
N ARG A 152 -7.34 -43.25 -1.90
CA ARG A 152 -8.35 -43.53 -2.93
C ARG A 152 -7.87 -44.57 -3.96
N VAL A 153 -6.59 -44.55 -4.31
CA VAL A 153 -5.98 -45.41 -5.36
C VAL A 153 -5.49 -46.77 -4.81
N ARG A 154 -5.66 -47.05 -3.50
CA ARG A 154 -5.39 -48.36 -2.85
C ARG A 154 -4.01 -48.96 -3.16
N THR A 155 -2.94 -48.20 -2.95
CA THR A 155 -1.56 -48.72 -2.98
C THR A 155 -1.16 -49.27 -1.59
N ALA A 156 -0.43 -50.40 -1.55
CA ALA A 156 -0.16 -51.31 -0.40
C ALA A 156 0.25 -50.73 0.99
N ASP A 157 0.28 -51.60 2.00
CA ASP A 157 0.39 -51.45 3.49
C ASP A 157 1.37 -50.42 4.13
N THR A 158 2.15 -49.67 3.36
CA THR A 158 3.10 -48.63 3.85
C THR A 158 2.50 -47.23 4.01
N TRP A 159 1.20 -47.04 3.77
CA TRP A 159 0.53 -45.74 3.78
C TRP A 159 0.34 -45.13 5.17
N TRP A 160 0.24 -45.92 6.25
CA TRP A 160 0.07 -45.35 7.60
C TRP A 160 1.31 -44.54 8.03
N LEU A 161 2.52 -45.04 7.75
CA LEU A 161 3.79 -44.34 8.03
C LEU A 161 3.92 -43.09 7.18
N ALA A 162 3.54 -43.16 5.90
CA ALA A 162 3.55 -41.99 5.01
C ALA A 162 2.52 -40.92 5.44
N SER A 163 1.34 -41.35 5.92
CA SER A 163 0.27 -40.46 6.40
C SER A 163 0.67 -39.76 7.71
N VAL A 164 1.19 -40.53 8.67
CA VAL A 164 1.68 -40.02 9.96
C VAL A 164 2.90 -39.15 9.72
N GLY A 165 3.83 -39.55 8.84
CA GLY A 165 5.01 -38.77 8.47
C GLY A 165 4.65 -37.44 7.82
N LEU A 166 3.69 -37.43 6.88
CA LEU A 166 3.22 -36.21 6.23
C LEU A 166 2.49 -35.28 7.20
N ALA A 167 1.58 -35.82 8.01
CA ALA A 167 0.88 -35.04 9.03
C ALA A 167 1.87 -34.44 10.04
N THR A 168 2.85 -35.22 10.49
CA THR A 168 3.91 -34.76 11.39
C THR A 168 4.75 -33.69 10.73
N ALA A 169 5.17 -33.87 9.47
CA ALA A 169 5.94 -32.88 8.72
C ALA A 169 5.19 -31.55 8.54
N LEU A 170 3.88 -31.60 8.28
CA LEU A 170 3.03 -30.41 8.18
C LEU A 170 2.86 -29.71 9.52
N ILE A 171 2.63 -30.46 10.60
CA ILE A 171 2.53 -29.91 11.96
C ILE A 171 3.85 -29.25 12.35
N VAL A 172 4.98 -29.91 12.09
CA VAL A 172 6.32 -29.36 12.32
C VAL A 172 6.54 -28.10 11.48
N LEU A 173 6.19 -28.12 10.19
CA LEU A 173 6.33 -26.96 9.31
C LEU A 173 5.51 -25.76 9.80
N ILE A 174 4.24 -25.97 10.18
CA ILE A 174 3.37 -24.90 10.67
C ILE A 174 3.86 -24.40 12.02
N SER A 175 4.25 -25.31 12.92
CA SER A 175 4.78 -24.96 14.24
C SER A 175 6.10 -24.21 14.11
N LEU A 176 6.96 -24.58 13.15
CA LEU A 176 8.20 -23.89 12.84
C LEU A 176 7.93 -22.50 12.26
N VAL A 177 7.02 -22.36 11.30
CA VAL A 177 6.65 -21.06 10.72
C VAL A 177 6.05 -20.16 11.80
N HIS A 178 5.13 -20.68 12.62
CA HIS A 178 4.57 -19.95 13.75
C HIS A 178 5.65 -19.56 14.75
N ALA A 179 6.55 -20.47 15.13
CA ALA A 179 7.65 -20.19 16.06
C ALA A 179 8.64 -19.16 15.50
N VAL A 180 8.99 -19.24 14.21
CA VAL A 180 9.85 -18.28 13.51
C VAL A 180 9.25 -16.89 13.55
N ILE A 181 7.96 -16.77 13.23
CA ILE A 181 7.26 -15.48 13.24
C ILE A 181 7.07 -14.96 14.67
N TRP A 182 6.67 -15.84 15.60
CA TRP A 182 6.43 -15.49 17.01
C TRP A 182 7.72 -15.04 17.72
N ARG A 183 8.84 -15.71 17.44
CA ARG A 183 10.16 -15.38 18.00
C ARG A 183 10.92 -14.33 17.17
N ARG A 184 10.32 -13.79 16.10
CA ARG A 184 10.96 -12.83 15.18
C ARG A 184 12.31 -13.31 14.64
N VAL A 185 12.43 -14.60 14.38
CA VAL A 185 13.70 -15.20 13.91
C VAL A 185 13.93 -14.75 12.47
N ARG A 186 15.05 -14.10 12.21
CA ARG A 186 15.41 -13.57 10.90
C ARG A 186 15.92 -14.66 9.94
N VAL A 187 14.99 -15.47 9.43
CA VAL A 187 15.29 -16.62 8.56
C VAL A 187 15.55 -16.15 7.13
N ALA A 188 14.71 -15.27 6.59
CA ALA A 188 14.79 -14.87 5.20
C ALA A 188 16.03 -13.98 4.96
N SER A 189 16.28 -13.00 5.84
CA SER A 189 17.50 -12.18 5.75
C SER A 189 18.76 -13.00 6.04
N GLY A 190 18.69 -13.97 6.97
CA GLY A 190 19.81 -14.86 7.29
C GLY A 190 20.22 -15.77 6.13
N LEU A 191 19.26 -16.31 5.35
CA LEU A 191 19.55 -17.09 4.14
C LEU A 191 20.19 -16.24 3.05
N VAL A 192 19.74 -14.99 2.87
CA VAL A 192 20.34 -14.06 1.90
C VAL A 192 21.78 -13.72 2.30
N GLU A 193 22.04 -13.48 3.58
CA GLU A 193 23.41 -13.28 4.10
C GLU A 193 24.29 -14.52 3.93
N LEU A 194 23.75 -15.73 4.14
CA LEU A 194 24.46 -17.00 3.93
C LEU A 194 24.87 -17.20 2.46
N VAL A 195 23.99 -16.85 1.52
CA VAL A 195 24.27 -16.88 0.09
C VAL A 195 25.29 -15.80 -0.28
N GLY A 196 25.25 -14.63 0.37
CA GLY A 196 26.23 -13.55 0.19
C GLY A 196 27.64 -13.88 0.62
N ARG A 197 27.80 -14.78 1.60
CA ARG A 197 29.11 -15.31 2.01
C ARG A 197 29.76 -16.16 0.90
N ARG A 198 28.99 -16.70 -0.04
CA ARG A 198 29.52 -17.32 -1.26
C ARG A 198 29.73 -16.20 -2.29
N ARG A 199 31.00 -15.88 -2.61
CA ARG A 199 31.51 -14.74 -3.41
C ARG A 199 30.88 -14.46 -4.79
N LEU A 200 29.88 -15.22 -5.24
CA LEU A 200 29.33 -15.17 -6.60
C LEU A 200 28.39 -13.98 -6.87
N ALA A 201 27.87 -13.27 -5.87
CA ALA A 201 26.92 -12.16 -6.12
C ALA A 201 26.80 -11.12 -4.97
N SER A 202 27.91 -10.66 -4.38
CA SER A 202 27.89 -9.78 -3.18
C SER A 202 27.08 -8.48 -3.34
N GLN A 203 27.12 -7.83 -4.51
CA GLN A 203 26.38 -6.58 -4.76
C GLN A 203 24.87 -6.78 -4.93
N LEU A 204 24.44 -7.87 -5.57
CA LEU A 204 23.03 -8.22 -5.69
C LEU A 204 22.50 -8.69 -4.33
N VAL A 205 23.27 -9.48 -3.60
CA VAL A 205 22.91 -9.95 -2.26
C VAL A 205 22.78 -8.81 -1.26
N ALA A 206 23.63 -7.78 -1.30
CA ALA A 206 23.49 -6.60 -0.44
C ALA A 206 22.17 -5.84 -0.73
N ARG A 207 21.83 -5.64 -2.01
CA ARG A 207 20.57 -4.97 -2.41
C ARG A 207 19.31 -5.78 -2.07
N TRP A 208 19.37 -7.11 -2.17
CA TRP A 208 18.24 -7.99 -1.85
C TRP A 208 18.14 -8.28 -0.34
N GLY A 209 19.26 -8.32 0.39
CA GLY A 209 19.32 -8.59 1.83
C GLY A 209 18.57 -7.55 2.65
N GLU A 210 18.80 -6.26 2.38
CA GLU A 210 18.05 -5.18 3.05
C GLU A 210 16.55 -5.18 2.70
N ARG A 211 16.19 -5.61 1.48
CA ARG A 211 14.77 -5.73 1.07
C ARG A 211 14.08 -6.86 1.80
N VAL A 212 14.71 -8.03 1.84
CA VAL A 212 14.16 -9.20 2.52
C VAL A 212 14.03 -8.95 4.02
N ARG A 213 15.03 -8.30 4.64
CA ARG A 213 14.97 -7.92 6.06
C ARG A 213 13.83 -6.96 6.38
N ARG A 214 13.55 -5.98 5.50
CA ARG A 214 12.43 -5.02 5.67
C ARG A 214 11.05 -5.65 5.50
N VAL A 215 10.89 -6.57 4.55
CA VAL A 215 9.63 -7.34 4.40
C VAL A 215 9.40 -8.23 5.61
N GLU A 216 10.45 -8.90 6.07
CA GLU A 216 10.45 -9.78 7.24
C GLU A 216 10.07 -9.00 8.52
N ASP A 217 10.69 -7.84 8.78
CA ASP A 217 10.37 -6.97 9.92
C ASP A 217 8.91 -6.45 9.88
N ARG A 218 8.33 -6.20 8.69
CA ARG A 218 6.91 -5.80 8.53
C ARG A 218 5.92 -6.92 8.81
N VAL A 219 6.21 -8.13 8.33
CA VAL A 219 5.41 -9.32 8.63
C VAL A 219 5.43 -9.59 10.15
N TYR A 220 6.58 -9.41 10.81
CA TYR A 220 6.74 -9.62 12.26
C TYR A 220 6.15 -8.54 13.16
N THR A 221 5.94 -7.34 12.63
CA THR A 221 5.27 -6.25 13.36
C THR A 221 3.75 -6.37 13.30
N LEU A 222 3.20 -6.86 12.19
CA LEU A 222 1.76 -6.93 11.97
C LEU A 222 1.15 -8.33 12.16
N TYR A 223 1.98 -9.34 12.45
CA TYR A 223 1.47 -10.67 12.78
C TYR A 223 0.59 -10.61 14.05
N PRO A 224 -0.66 -11.13 14.02
CA PRO A 224 -1.57 -11.04 15.15
C PRO A 224 -0.98 -11.75 16.38
N ARG A 225 -0.80 -11.01 17.48
CA ARG A 225 -0.31 -11.58 18.75
C ARG A 225 -1.42 -12.10 19.65
N GLU A 226 -2.67 -11.83 19.28
CA GLU A 226 -3.84 -12.32 20.00
C GLU A 226 -4.26 -13.69 19.44
N PRO A 227 -4.30 -14.75 20.27
CA PRO A 227 -4.70 -16.09 19.84
C PRO A 227 -6.08 -16.12 19.18
N GLY A 228 -7.04 -15.34 19.70
CA GLY A 228 -8.39 -15.24 19.14
C GLY A 228 -8.43 -14.68 17.71
N ARG A 229 -7.49 -13.80 17.35
CA ARG A 229 -7.39 -13.26 15.97
C ARG A 229 -6.78 -14.29 15.01
N LEU A 230 -5.77 -15.02 15.46
CA LEU A 230 -5.15 -16.09 14.69
C LEU A 230 -6.17 -17.17 14.35
N VAL A 231 -6.98 -17.60 15.34
CA VAL A 231 -8.05 -18.59 15.13
C VAL A 231 -9.09 -18.06 14.14
N ARG A 232 -9.56 -16.81 14.30
CA ARG A 232 -10.53 -16.22 13.35
C ARG A 232 -9.99 -16.17 11.92
N LEU A 233 -8.73 -15.77 11.74
CA LEU A 233 -8.10 -15.72 10.42
C LEU A 233 -8.00 -17.12 9.82
N ALA A 234 -7.55 -18.12 10.60
CA ALA A 234 -7.51 -19.51 10.16
C ALA A 234 -8.91 -20.06 9.81
N CYS A 235 -9.96 -19.70 10.56
CA CYS A 235 -11.33 -20.10 10.24
C CYS A 235 -11.80 -19.54 8.89
N TRP A 236 -11.46 -18.29 8.56
CA TRP A 236 -11.78 -17.73 7.24
C TRP A 236 -11.05 -18.48 6.11
N GLU A 237 -9.75 -18.76 6.28
CA GLU A 237 -8.98 -19.51 5.28
C GLU A 237 -9.50 -20.94 5.09
N LEU A 238 -9.83 -21.64 6.18
CA LEU A 238 -10.42 -22.98 6.11
C LEU A 238 -11.80 -22.95 5.43
N SER A 239 -12.61 -21.93 5.71
CA SER A 239 -13.91 -21.73 5.04
C SER A 239 -13.76 -21.52 3.54
N PHE A 240 -12.72 -20.80 3.11
CA PHE A 240 -12.43 -20.61 1.69
C PHE A 240 -12.15 -21.94 0.97
N HIS A 241 -11.41 -22.85 1.60
CA HIS A 241 -11.12 -24.17 1.05
C HIS A 241 -12.35 -25.09 1.09
N ALA A 242 -13.10 -25.09 2.20
CA ALA A 242 -14.33 -25.86 2.35
C ALA A 242 -15.36 -25.53 1.26
N LEU A 243 -15.58 -24.24 0.99
CA LEU A 243 -16.49 -23.79 -0.07
C LEU A 243 -16.07 -24.27 -1.46
N ALA A 244 -14.79 -24.44 -1.70
CA ALA A 244 -14.32 -24.94 -2.98
C ALA A 244 -14.47 -26.45 -3.15
N ILE A 245 -14.33 -27.20 -2.05
CA ILE A 245 -14.64 -28.63 -2.03
C ILE A 245 -16.14 -28.80 -2.31
N LEU A 246 -16.98 -27.99 -1.67
CA LEU A 246 -18.42 -27.98 -1.91
C LEU A 246 -18.78 -27.63 -3.36
N GLU A 247 -18.14 -26.60 -3.93
CA GLU A 247 -18.31 -26.23 -5.35
C GLU A 247 -18.02 -27.42 -6.27
N ILE A 248 -16.89 -28.11 -6.06
CA ILE A 248 -16.48 -29.26 -6.87
C ILE A 248 -17.44 -30.44 -6.70
N TYR A 249 -17.85 -30.73 -5.46
CA TYR A 249 -18.80 -31.79 -5.16
C TYR A 249 -20.13 -31.57 -5.90
N ILE A 250 -20.67 -30.34 -5.83
CA ILE A 250 -21.92 -29.98 -6.53
C ILE A 250 -21.77 -30.15 -8.04
N VAL A 251 -20.68 -29.66 -8.63
CA VAL A 251 -20.47 -29.77 -10.08
C VAL A 251 -20.35 -31.23 -10.50
N LEU A 252 -19.46 -32.01 -9.85
CA LEU A 252 -19.28 -33.43 -10.17
C LEU A 252 -20.56 -34.24 -10.01
N SER A 253 -21.38 -33.95 -8.99
CA SER A 253 -22.65 -34.67 -8.75
C SER A 253 -23.66 -34.56 -9.90
N ARG A 254 -23.44 -33.63 -10.83
CA ARG A 254 -24.34 -33.36 -11.97
C ARG A 254 -23.75 -33.73 -13.32
N ILE A 255 -22.43 -33.60 -13.48
CA ILE A 255 -21.80 -33.80 -14.79
C ILE A 255 -21.29 -35.23 -15.00
N SER A 256 -21.08 -35.97 -13.91
CA SER A 256 -20.58 -37.34 -13.89
C SER A 256 -21.72 -38.34 -13.68
N ASP A 257 -21.60 -39.51 -14.31
CA ASP A 257 -22.52 -40.64 -14.13
C ASP A 257 -22.28 -41.38 -12.79
N ILE A 258 -21.11 -41.23 -12.20
CA ILE A 258 -20.74 -41.79 -10.90
C ILE A 258 -21.00 -40.74 -9.81
N ALA A 259 -21.67 -41.13 -8.73
CA ALA A 259 -21.87 -40.25 -7.58
C ALA A 259 -20.52 -39.93 -6.92
N PRO A 260 -20.07 -38.66 -6.88
CA PRO A 260 -18.82 -38.30 -6.25
C PRO A 260 -18.94 -38.37 -4.72
N THR A 261 -17.85 -38.69 -4.05
CA THR A 261 -17.74 -38.55 -2.59
C THR A 261 -17.14 -37.18 -2.21
N LEU A 262 -17.27 -36.78 -0.94
CA LEU A 262 -16.55 -35.61 -0.43
C LEU A 262 -15.03 -35.78 -0.51
N LEU A 263 -14.53 -37.02 -0.41
CA LEU A 263 -13.12 -37.33 -0.57
C LEU A 263 -12.66 -37.07 -2.01
N ASP A 264 -13.44 -37.47 -3.02
CA ASP A 264 -13.13 -37.19 -4.42
C ASP A 264 -13.09 -35.67 -4.66
N ALA A 265 -14.09 -34.94 -4.17
CA ALA A 265 -14.14 -33.49 -4.28
C ALA A 265 -12.95 -32.80 -3.58
N PHE A 266 -12.49 -33.34 -2.45
CA PHE A 266 -11.30 -32.85 -1.75
C PHE A 266 -10.01 -33.11 -2.53
N VAL A 267 -9.85 -34.27 -3.16
CA VAL A 267 -8.71 -34.61 -4.02
C VAL A 267 -8.66 -33.67 -5.24
N PHE A 268 -9.79 -33.46 -5.92
CA PHE A 268 -9.89 -32.48 -7.01
C PHE A 268 -9.61 -31.05 -6.52
N ALA A 269 -10.15 -30.66 -5.37
CA ALA A 269 -9.90 -29.35 -4.79
C ALA A 269 -8.41 -29.13 -4.55
N SER A 270 -7.74 -30.11 -3.95
CA SER A 270 -6.31 -30.10 -3.65
C SER A 270 -5.45 -30.05 -4.91
N MET A 271 -5.72 -30.91 -5.90
CA MET A 271 -5.02 -30.90 -7.20
C MET A 271 -5.14 -29.54 -7.89
N ASN A 272 -6.32 -28.93 -7.88
CA ASN A 272 -6.51 -27.60 -8.43
C ASN A 272 -5.62 -26.55 -7.72
N ARG A 273 -5.39 -26.66 -6.40
CA ARG A 273 -4.46 -25.74 -5.69
C ARG A 273 -3.02 -25.99 -6.09
N PHE A 274 -2.66 -27.26 -6.24
CA PHE A 274 -1.33 -27.65 -6.71
C PHE A 274 -1.05 -27.09 -8.12
N ILE A 275 -2.01 -27.23 -9.05
CA ILE A 275 -1.94 -26.63 -10.39
C ILE A 275 -1.79 -25.11 -10.30
N ILE A 276 -2.62 -24.43 -9.49
CA ILE A 276 -2.53 -22.98 -9.29
C ILE A 276 -1.16 -22.56 -8.76
N ALA A 277 -0.59 -23.33 -7.82
CA ALA A 277 0.71 -23.03 -7.22
C ALA A 277 1.85 -23.18 -8.23
N LEU A 278 1.84 -24.25 -9.04
CA LEU A 278 2.89 -24.58 -9.99
C LEU A 278 2.83 -23.70 -11.26
N PHE A 279 1.63 -23.43 -11.76
CA PHE A 279 1.39 -22.76 -13.04
C PHE A 279 0.82 -21.34 -12.88
N LYS A 280 1.14 -20.69 -11.76
CA LYS A 280 0.65 -19.34 -11.42
C LYS A 280 0.93 -18.26 -12.48
N VAL A 281 1.95 -18.47 -13.31
CA VAL A 281 2.36 -17.57 -14.40
C VAL A 281 1.51 -17.69 -15.67
N VAL A 282 0.69 -18.72 -15.79
CA VAL A 282 -0.19 -18.94 -16.94
C VAL A 282 -1.49 -18.17 -16.72
N PRO A 283 -1.83 -17.16 -17.55
CA PRO A 283 -3.07 -16.40 -17.41
C PRO A 283 -4.29 -17.31 -17.45
N MET A 284 -5.19 -17.15 -16.48
CA MET A 284 -6.38 -18.01 -16.28
C MET A 284 -6.08 -19.53 -16.25
N GLN A 285 -4.80 -19.93 -16.17
CA GLN A 285 -4.33 -21.32 -16.26
C GLN A 285 -4.95 -22.09 -17.43
N VAL A 286 -5.16 -21.41 -18.56
CA VAL A 286 -5.76 -21.99 -19.78
C VAL A 286 -4.90 -23.15 -20.27
N GLY A 287 -5.54 -24.28 -20.53
CA GLY A 287 -4.93 -25.53 -20.99
C GLY A 287 -4.42 -26.40 -19.85
N VAL A 288 -3.80 -25.80 -18.84
CA VAL A 288 -3.20 -26.55 -17.71
C VAL A 288 -4.28 -27.08 -16.76
N ASP A 289 -5.26 -26.24 -16.40
CA ASP A 289 -6.33 -26.64 -15.48
C ASP A 289 -7.21 -27.74 -16.09
N GLU A 290 -7.51 -27.64 -17.38
CA GLU A 290 -8.25 -28.64 -18.14
C GLU A 290 -7.49 -29.96 -18.22
N ALA A 291 -6.20 -29.91 -18.59
CA ALA A 291 -5.35 -31.10 -18.69
C ALA A 291 -5.20 -31.81 -17.35
N GLY A 292 -4.86 -31.07 -16.29
CA GLY A 292 -4.63 -31.63 -14.97
C GLY A 292 -5.92 -32.18 -14.34
N THR A 293 -7.04 -31.49 -14.51
CA THR A 293 -8.34 -31.96 -14.01
C THR A 293 -8.84 -33.17 -14.80
N ALA A 294 -8.64 -33.20 -16.13
CA ALA A 294 -8.98 -34.35 -16.97
C ALA A 294 -8.18 -35.60 -16.61
N ALA A 295 -6.86 -35.47 -16.45
CA ALA A 295 -5.99 -36.59 -16.06
C ALA A 295 -6.38 -37.16 -14.69
N LEU A 296 -6.68 -36.29 -13.71
CA LEU A 296 -7.16 -36.73 -12.40
C LEU A 296 -8.54 -37.40 -12.47
N ALA A 297 -9.45 -36.88 -13.29
CA ALA A 297 -10.78 -37.46 -13.46
C ALA A 297 -10.72 -38.86 -14.08
N GLU A 298 -9.84 -39.07 -15.07
CA GLU A 298 -9.57 -40.39 -15.63
C GLU A 298 -9.04 -41.36 -14.57
N LEU A 299 -8.05 -40.93 -13.79
CA LEU A 299 -7.45 -41.73 -12.72
C LEU A 299 -8.47 -42.16 -11.66
N LEU A 300 -9.45 -41.30 -11.37
CA LEU A 300 -10.50 -41.56 -10.37
C LEU A 300 -11.75 -42.23 -10.97
N GLY A 301 -11.76 -42.54 -12.26
CA GLY A 301 -12.84 -43.23 -12.96
C GLY A 301 -14.04 -42.35 -13.35
N PHE A 302 -13.94 -41.02 -13.21
CA PHE A 302 -14.97 -40.07 -13.64
C PHE A 302 -14.96 -39.80 -15.15
N GLY A 303 -13.88 -40.19 -15.84
CA GLY A 303 -13.66 -39.96 -17.27
C GLY A 303 -13.10 -38.56 -17.58
N THR A 304 -12.30 -38.48 -18.63
CA THR A 304 -11.69 -37.21 -19.07
C THR A 304 -12.70 -36.12 -19.40
N ALA A 305 -13.83 -36.45 -20.02
CA ALA A 305 -14.89 -35.49 -20.37
C ALA A 305 -15.47 -34.79 -19.13
N ALA A 306 -15.70 -35.51 -18.04
CA ALA A 306 -16.16 -34.93 -16.77
C ALA A 306 -15.12 -34.00 -16.16
N GLY A 307 -13.83 -34.38 -16.22
CA GLY A 307 -12.73 -33.54 -15.75
C GLY A 307 -12.57 -32.24 -16.54
N VAL A 308 -12.63 -32.30 -17.87
CA VAL A 308 -12.59 -31.09 -18.73
C VAL A 308 -13.81 -30.21 -18.47
N THR A 309 -15.01 -30.80 -18.37
CA THR A 309 -16.26 -30.06 -18.07
C THR A 309 -16.17 -29.35 -16.72
N LEU A 310 -15.64 -30.01 -15.68
CA LEU A 310 -15.43 -29.40 -14.36
C LEU A 310 -14.50 -28.17 -14.44
N ALA A 311 -13.37 -28.28 -15.15
CA ALA A 311 -12.45 -27.16 -15.34
C ALA A 311 -13.10 -25.99 -16.10
N ILE A 312 -13.86 -26.28 -17.15
CA ILE A 312 -14.57 -25.27 -17.94
C ILE A 312 -15.64 -24.55 -17.09
N VAL A 313 -16.42 -25.28 -16.29
CA VAL A 313 -17.43 -24.68 -15.40
C VAL A 313 -16.78 -23.72 -14.39
N ARG A 314 -15.63 -24.09 -13.79
CA ARG A 314 -14.90 -23.20 -12.88
C ARG A 314 -14.39 -21.93 -13.58
N LYS A 315 -13.96 -22.04 -14.84
CA LYS A 315 -13.51 -20.90 -15.65
C LYS A 315 -14.65 -20.00 -16.08
N ALA A 316 -15.78 -20.57 -16.48
CA ALA A 316 -16.99 -19.80 -16.77
C ALA A 316 -17.41 -18.97 -15.54
N ARG A 317 -17.40 -19.58 -14.34
CA ARG A 317 -17.61 -18.86 -13.08
C ARG A 317 -16.59 -17.74 -12.86
N MET A 318 -15.30 -18.03 -13.09
CA MET A 318 -14.23 -17.03 -12.95
C MET A 318 -14.49 -15.82 -13.86
N LEU A 319 -14.86 -16.07 -15.12
CA LEU A 319 -15.17 -15.02 -16.10
C LEU A 319 -16.31 -14.11 -15.63
N VAL A 320 -17.38 -14.65 -15.03
CA VAL A 320 -18.47 -13.85 -14.47
C VAL A 320 -17.96 -12.83 -13.43
N TRP A 321 -17.11 -13.28 -12.51
CA TRP A 321 -16.54 -12.41 -11.48
C TRP A 321 -15.47 -11.46 -12.04
N MET A 322 -14.73 -11.87 -13.06
CA MET A 322 -13.81 -10.99 -13.78
C MET A 322 -14.56 -9.84 -14.48
N THR A 323 -15.70 -10.12 -15.12
CA THR A 323 -16.56 -9.08 -15.71
C THR A 323 -17.06 -8.11 -14.65
N ALA A 324 -17.52 -8.62 -13.49
CA ALA A 324 -17.91 -7.79 -12.37
C ALA A 324 -16.75 -6.91 -11.85
N GLY A 325 -15.54 -7.48 -11.74
CA GLY A 325 -14.34 -6.76 -11.31
C GLY A 325 -13.88 -5.68 -12.28
N VAL A 326 -13.94 -5.93 -13.60
CA VAL A 326 -13.72 -4.88 -14.61
C VAL A 326 -14.74 -3.75 -14.43
N GLY A 327 -16.02 -4.07 -14.24
CA GLY A 327 -17.06 -3.08 -13.97
C GLY A 327 -16.78 -2.24 -12.71
N LEU A 328 -16.26 -2.86 -11.64
CA LEU A 328 -15.86 -2.17 -10.42
C LEU A 328 -14.65 -1.24 -10.64
N LEU A 329 -13.65 -1.68 -11.41
CA LEU A 329 -12.49 -0.87 -11.76
C LEU A 329 -12.91 0.37 -12.58
N VAL A 330 -13.76 0.18 -13.59
CA VAL A 330 -14.29 1.27 -14.43
C VAL A 330 -15.09 2.27 -13.60
N ARG A 331 -15.98 1.80 -12.70
CA ARG A 331 -16.74 2.67 -11.79
C ARG A 331 -15.87 3.50 -10.86
N ARG A 332 -14.67 3.03 -10.55
CA ARG A 332 -13.67 3.74 -9.72
C ARG A 332 -12.80 4.72 -10.52
N GLY A 333 -13.01 4.84 -11.83
CA GLY A 333 -12.16 5.65 -12.72
C GLY A 333 -10.78 5.03 -12.96
N LEU A 334 -10.59 3.74 -12.65
CA LEU A 334 -9.34 3.03 -12.86
C LEU A 334 -9.41 2.30 -14.21
N SER A 335 -8.65 2.78 -15.21
CA SER A 335 -8.44 2.03 -16.44
C SER A 335 -7.63 0.77 -16.15
N VAL A 336 -7.97 -0.36 -16.78
CA VAL A 336 -7.21 -1.62 -16.60
C VAL A 336 -5.72 -1.43 -16.94
N ARG A 337 -5.42 -0.62 -17.96
CA ARG A 337 -4.04 -0.32 -18.35
C ARG A 337 -3.33 0.56 -17.32
N THR A 338 -4.01 1.58 -16.78
CA THR A 338 -3.42 2.44 -15.75
C THR A 338 -3.30 1.73 -14.42
N ALA A 339 -4.25 0.87 -14.05
CA ALA A 339 -4.18 0.05 -12.85
C ALA A 339 -3.02 -0.95 -12.89
N ILE A 340 -2.75 -1.56 -14.05
CA ILE A 340 -1.58 -2.42 -14.26
C ILE A 340 -0.27 -1.61 -14.17
N ALA A 341 -0.24 -0.40 -14.78
CA ALA A 341 0.90 0.49 -14.70
C ALA A 341 1.17 0.95 -13.26
N ASP A 342 0.13 1.37 -12.53
CA ASP A 342 0.17 1.85 -11.15
C ASP A 342 0.52 0.72 -10.17
N ALA A 343 0.01 -0.50 -10.37
CA ALA A 343 0.45 -1.67 -9.61
C ALA A 343 1.93 -1.97 -9.87
N GLY A 344 2.38 -1.77 -11.11
CA GLY A 344 3.77 -1.88 -11.51
C GLY A 344 4.69 -0.80 -10.92
N THR A 345 4.21 0.44 -10.74
CA THR A 345 4.96 1.54 -10.11
C THR A 345 5.02 1.38 -8.60
N VAL A 346 3.90 1.06 -7.93
CA VAL A 346 3.90 0.67 -6.51
C VAL A 346 4.92 -0.44 -6.26
N ARG A 347 4.96 -1.44 -7.14
CA ARG A 347 5.95 -2.50 -7.07
C ARG A 347 7.37 -2.03 -7.36
N ARG A 348 7.59 -1.08 -8.28
CA ARG A 348 8.93 -0.50 -8.51
C ARG A 348 9.40 0.28 -7.29
N ASP A 349 8.51 0.97 -6.58
CA ASP A 349 8.81 1.64 -5.32
C ASP A 349 9.05 0.64 -4.19
N GLU A 350 8.32 -0.48 -4.14
CA GLU A 350 8.59 -1.60 -3.21
C GLU A 350 9.90 -2.34 -3.52
N LEU A 351 10.16 -2.63 -4.79
CA LEU A 351 11.40 -3.23 -5.28
C LEU A 351 12.56 -2.24 -5.24
N ALA A 352 12.36 -0.93 -5.24
CA ALA A 352 13.41 0.07 -5.04
C ALA A 352 13.65 0.34 -3.55
N GLY A 353 12.67 0.07 -2.69
CA GLY A 353 12.80 0.07 -1.23
C GLY A 353 11.94 1.09 -0.47
N GLY A 354 10.62 1.10 -0.64
CA GLY A 354 9.65 1.77 0.24
C GLY A 354 8.45 0.84 0.50
N ALA A 355 7.97 0.59 1.71
CA ALA A 355 7.16 1.54 2.46
C ALA A 355 7.77 2.03 3.78
N THR A 356 8.70 2.95 3.68
CA THR A 356 8.48 4.22 4.38
C THR A 356 7.69 5.08 3.38
N ARG A 357 6.59 5.74 3.78
CA ARG A 357 6.20 6.92 2.99
C ARG A 357 7.45 7.82 3.02
N GLY A 358 7.76 8.45 1.90
CA GLY A 358 8.97 9.25 1.72
C GLY A 358 9.05 10.43 2.69
N ALA A 359 9.32 11.61 2.17
CA ALA A 359 9.29 12.81 2.99
C ALA A 359 7.89 13.42 3.01
N ALA A 360 7.47 13.95 4.16
CA ALA A 360 6.35 14.89 4.24
C ALA A 360 6.90 16.29 4.48
N VAL A 361 6.34 17.26 3.77
CA VAL A 361 6.53 18.69 4.04
C VAL A 361 5.20 19.22 4.53
N VAL A 362 5.20 19.93 5.65
CA VAL A 362 3.99 20.43 6.31
C VAL A 362 4.07 21.94 6.44
N VAL A 363 3.08 22.64 5.92
CA VAL A 363 2.91 24.08 6.17
C VAL A 363 1.99 24.25 7.37
N MET A 364 2.50 24.87 8.43
CA MET A 364 1.72 25.21 9.63
C MET A 364 0.96 26.52 9.38
N ALA A 365 -0.38 26.46 9.41
CA ALA A 365 -1.21 27.59 9.04
C ALA A 365 -2.44 27.74 9.95
N ARG A 366 -3.04 28.93 9.91
CA ARG A 366 -4.39 29.19 10.40
C ARG A 366 -5.30 29.36 9.18
N SER A 367 -6.60 29.16 9.36
CA SER A 367 -7.57 29.47 8.30
C SER A 367 -7.54 30.96 7.98
N PRO A 368 -7.39 31.37 6.70
CA PRO A 368 -7.51 32.77 6.29
C PRO A 368 -8.84 33.42 6.70
N ASP A 369 -9.93 32.63 6.70
CA ASP A 369 -11.28 33.07 7.08
C ASP A 369 -11.59 32.79 8.56
N GLY A 370 -10.57 32.46 9.35
CA GLY A 370 -10.73 32.11 10.75
C GLY A 370 -11.24 33.28 11.59
N LEU A 371 -11.84 32.95 12.75
CA LEU A 371 -12.43 33.91 13.68
C LEU A 371 -11.49 35.02 14.16
N ARG A 372 -10.17 34.75 14.21
CA ARG A 372 -9.16 35.74 14.62
C ARG A 372 -8.46 36.30 13.39
N PRO A 373 -8.39 37.64 13.23
CA PRO A 373 -7.70 38.23 12.11
C PRO A 373 -6.21 37.88 12.11
N PRO A 374 -5.64 37.51 10.96
CA PRO A 374 -4.20 37.35 10.82
C PRO A 374 -3.50 38.71 10.86
N LYS A 375 -2.18 38.69 11.10
CA LYS A 375 -1.29 39.85 10.99
C LYS A 375 -1.74 41.12 11.72
N THR A 376 -2.26 40.98 12.95
CA THR A 376 -2.75 42.12 13.75
C THR A 376 -1.70 43.21 13.99
N ARG A 377 -0.41 42.84 14.02
CA ARG A 377 0.72 43.77 14.13
C ARG A 377 0.93 44.65 12.88
N LEU A 378 0.35 44.28 11.73
CA LEU A 378 0.33 45.09 10.53
C LEU A 378 -0.81 46.11 10.49
N ALA A 379 -1.70 46.15 11.49
CA ALA A 379 -2.85 47.06 11.50
C ALA A 379 -2.46 48.55 11.39
N GLY A 380 -1.24 48.93 11.78
CA GLY A 380 -0.74 50.30 11.61
C GLY A 380 -0.41 50.68 10.15
N VAL A 381 -0.14 49.69 9.28
CA VAL A 381 0.21 49.91 7.86
C VAL A 381 -0.92 49.47 6.93
N LEU A 382 -1.63 48.40 7.29
CA LEU A 382 -2.82 47.88 6.62
C LEU A 382 -3.99 47.88 7.62
N PRO A 383 -4.72 49.00 7.75
CA PRO A 383 -5.78 49.15 8.77
C PRO A 383 -6.98 48.25 8.52
N ASP A 384 -7.29 48.00 7.25
CA ASP A 384 -8.38 47.13 6.84
C ASP A 384 -8.07 45.66 7.15
N GLU A 385 -9.06 44.95 7.71
CA GLU A 385 -8.91 43.54 8.09
C GLU A 385 -8.92 42.60 6.89
N ASP A 386 -9.78 42.86 5.91
CA ASP A 386 -9.93 42.02 4.72
C ASP A 386 -8.64 42.09 3.88
N ASP A 387 -7.99 43.25 3.83
CA ASP A 387 -6.69 43.41 3.19
C ASP A 387 -5.59 42.59 3.89
N ARG A 388 -5.58 42.54 5.23
CA ARG A 388 -4.65 41.66 5.98
C ARG A 388 -4.95 40.18 5.74
N ARG A 389 -6.22 39.78 5.64
CA ARG A 389 -6.62 38.41 5.30
C ARG A 389 -6.21 38.02 3.89
N ARG A 390 -6.43 38.90 2.91
CA ARG A 390 -5.97 38.73 1.52
C ARG A 390 -4.47 38.58 1.43
N LEU A 391 -3.71 39.41 2.17
CA LEU A 391 -2.26 39.32 2.22
C LEU A 391 -1.79 38.00 2.82
N TYR A 392 -2.39 37.57 3.94
CA TYR A 392 -2.08 36.29 4.57
C TYR A 392 -2.41 35.08 3.67
N ALA A 393 -3.56 35.11 2.98
CA ALA A 393 -3.93 34.08 2.02
C ALA A 393 -2.93 34.01 0.85
N ALA A 394 -2.40 35.16 0.40
CA ALA A 394 -1.37 35.22 -0.62
C ALA A 394 -0.03 34.63 -0.13
N PHE A 395 0.36 34.90 1.12
CA PHE A 395 1.55 34.26 1.71
C PHE A 395 1.41 32.74 1.71
N LEU A 396 0.28 32.24 2.18
CA LEU A 396 0.00 30.81 2.22
C LEU A 396 0.03 30.19 0.81
N THR A 397 -0.56 30.87 -0.18
CA THR A 397 -0.55 30.43 -1.58
C THR A 397 0.87 30.23 -2.09
N ASP A 398 1.75 31.21 -1.85
CA ASP A 398 3.14 31.16 -2.34
C ASP A 398 3.96 30.11 -1.59
N VAL A 399 3.81 29.98 -0.26
CA VAL A 399 4.51 28.95 0.53
C VAL A 399 4.08 27.54 0.10
N VAL A 400 2.78 27.31 -0.08
CA VAL A 400 2.22 26.02 -0.53
C VAL A 400 2.70 25.71 -1.94
N ALA A 401 2.65 26.68 -2.86
CA ALA A 401 3.15 26.51 -4.22
C ALA A 401 4.65 26.17 -4.23
N GLY A 402 5.47 26.91 -3.47
CA GLY A 402 6.90 26.66 -3.31
C GLY A 402 7.20 25.26 -2.80
N CYS A 403 6.54 24.82 -1.72
CA CYS A 403 6.71 23.47 -1.19
C CYS A 403 6.20 22.39 -2.15
N GLY A 404 5.17 22.69 -2.94
CA GLY A 404 4.59 21.79 -3.94
C GLY A 404 5.49 21.50 -5.14
N THR A 405 6.53 22.31 -5.36
CA THR A 405 7.55 22.07 -6.41
C THR A 405 8.60 21.03 -6.02
N ILE A 406 8.63 20.58 -4.75
CA ILE A 406 9.66 19.68 -4.25
C ILE A 406 9.32 18.23 -4.66
N ASP A 407 10.23 17.59 -5.38
CA ASP A 407 10.05 16.21 -5.83
C ASP A 407 10.12 15.19 -4.69
N GLY A 408 9.27 14.16 -4.77
CA GLY A 408 9.32 13.01 -3.87
C GLY A 408 8.84 13.27 -2.44
N VAL A 409 8.11 14.38 -2.22
CA VAL A 409 7.49 14.70 -0.92
C VAL A 409 5.97 14.66 -1.00
N THR A 410 5.31 14.42 0.12
CA THR A 410 3.88 14.67 0.29
C THR A 410 3.69 15.98 1.02
N LEU A 411 3.01 16.93 0.36
CA LEU A 411 2.63 18.19 0.99
C LEU A 411 1.39 18.04 1.86
N ARG A 412 1.43 18.64 3.04
CA ARG A 412 0.32 18.79 3.97
C ARG A 412 0.23 20.23 4.45
N VAL A 413 -0.96 20.66 4.79
CA VAL A 413 -1.21 21.93 5.48
C VAL A 413 -1.88 21.61 6.80
N ALA A 414 -1.16 21.85 7.89
CA ALA A 414 -1.66 21.61 9.23
C ALA A 414 -2.38 22.88 9.71
N TYR A 415 -3.70 22.80 9.92
CA TYR A 415 -4.54 23.94 10.29
C TYR A 415 -4.95 23.92 11.76
N THR A 416 -5.05 25.08 12.41
CA THR A 416 -5.58 25.18 13.77
C THR A 416 -7.09 24.89 13.80
N GLU A 417 -7.51 23.82 14.49
CA GLU A 417 -8.89 23.30 14.48
C GLU A 417 -9.95 24.36 14.84
N GLY A 418 -9.71 25.17 15.88
CA GLY A 418 -10.64 26.22 16.32
C GLY A 418 -10.86 27.36 15.31
N GLY A 419 -10.10 27.42 14.21
CA GLY A 419 -10.27 28.38 13.12
C GLY A 419 -11.06 27.86 11.92
N GLY A 420 -11.38 26.55 11.87
CA GLY A 420 -12.03 25.92 10.72
C GLY A 420 -11.10 25.75 9.50
N THR A 421 -11.70 25.46 8.35
CA THR A 421 -11.01 25.17 7.08
C THR A 421 -11.32 26.20 5.97
N GLY A 422 -11.98 27.31 6.29
CA GLY A 422 -12.30 28.36 5.31
C GLY A 422 -11.06 29.01 4.72
N GLY A 423 -11.13 29.40 3.44
CA GLY A 423 -10.08 30.15 2.73
C GLY A 423 -8.89 29.32 2.26
N PHE A 424 -8.73 28.07 2.70
CA PHE A 424 -7.65 27.17 2.24
C PHE A 424 -7.81 26.77 0.77
N ASP A 425 -9.05 26.58 0.31
CA ASP A 425 -9.39 26.31 -1.08
C ASP A 425 -8.97 27.45 -2.01
N THR A 426 -9.20 28.70 -1.57
CA THR A 426 -8.80 29.92 -2.28
C THR A 426 -7.28 30.07 -2.33
N ALA A 427 -6.58 29.57 -1.31
CA ALA A 427 -5.11 29.47 -1.29
C ALA A 427 -4.56 28.25 -2.07
N GLY A 428 -5.40 27.51 -2.79
CA GLY A 428 -5.00 26.37 -3.62
C GLY A 428 -4.74 25.07 -2.85
N VAL A 429 -5.21 24.97 -1.60
CA VAL A 429 -5.03 23.78 -0.75
C VAL A 429 -6.27 22.88 -0.82
N PRO A 430 -6.20 21.71 -1.45
CA PRO A 430 -7.32 20.77 -1.49
C PRO A 430 -7.55 20.10 -0.13
N GLU A 431 -8.78 19.68 0.13
CA GLU A 431 -9.20 19.08 1.42
C GLU A 431 -8.34 17.86 1.83
N ASN A 432 -7.86 17.07 0.87
CA ASN A 432 -7.01 15.90 1.13
C ASN A 432 -5.56 16.23 1.54
N GLN A 433 -5.16 17.50 1.48
CA GLN A 433 -3.87 17.98 1.99
C GLN A 433 -4.01 18.62 3.38
N LEU A 434 -5.23 18.92 3.83
CA LEU A 434 -5.47 19.49 5.15
C LEU A 434 -5.33 18.43 6.25
N MET A 435 -4.73 18.83 7.36
CA MET A 435 -4.74 18.03 8.60
C MET A 435 -4.93 18.93 9.83
N PRO A 436 -5.72 18.51 10.82
CA PRO A 436 -5.93 19.32 12.02
C PRO A 436 -4.69 19.29 12.92
N GLN A 437 -4.29 20.46 13.42
CA GLN A 437 -3.33 20.59 14.52
C GLN A 437 -4.03 20.19 15.84
N ARG A 438 -3.45 19.25 16.59
CA ARG A 438 -3.98 18.78 17.87
C ARG A 438 -3.10 19.28 19.01
N GLY A 439 -3.67 19.96 20.01
CA GLY A 439 -2.89 20.42 21.16
C GLY A 439 -3.35 21.76 21.72
N ALA A 440 -3.08 21.99 23.01
CA ALA A 440 -3.48 23.22 23.68
C ALA A 440 -2.60 24.41 23.23
N ASP A 441 -1.28 24.19 23.18
CA ASP A 441 -0.29 25.18 22.78
C ASP A 441 0.43 24.83 21.46
N LEU A 442 1.40 25.66 21.06
CA LEU A 442 2.15 25.46 19.82
C LEU A 442 3.00 24.18 19.85
N GLY A 443 3.65 23.90 20.98
CA GLY A 443 4.51 22.73 21.12
C GLY A 443 3.72 21.42 21.05
N ASP A 444 2.55 21.37 21.69
CA ASP A 444 1.64 20.24 21.57
C ASP A 444 1.20 20.01 20.12
N ARG A 445 0.91 21.09 19.38
CA ARG A 445 0.47 21.03 17.98
C ARG A 445 1.56 20.54 17.04
N GLU A 446 2.77 21.06 17.17
CA GLU A 446 3.93 20.60 16.39
C GLU A 446 4.26 19.13 16.69
N ARG A 447 4.28 18.74 17.97
CA ARG A 447 4.44 17.34 18.37
C ARG A 447 3.36 16.45 17.75
N GLY A 448 2.10 16.88 17.83
CA GLY A 448 0.96 16.15 17.28
C GLY A 448 1.08 15.90 15.77
N VAL A 449 1.57 16.89 15.01
CA VAL A 449 1.82 16.74 13.56
C VAL A 449 2.89 15.70 13.27
N PHE A 450 4.02 15.74 13.99
CA PHE A 450 5.07 14.72 13.85
C PHE A 450 4.55 13.32 14.18
N GLU A 451 3.85 13.15 15.31
CA GLU A 451 3.26 11.88 15.72
C GLU A 451 2.29 11.32 14.68
N ASP A 452 1.41 12.17 14.15
CA ASP A 452 0.42 11.77 13.16
C ASP A 452 1.07 11.33 11.86
N LEU A 453 2.07 12.07 11.38
CA LEU A 453 2.77 11.74 10.13
C LEU A 453 3.71 10.53 10.27
N PHE A 454 4.36 10.35 11.41
CA PHE A 454 5.14 9.14 11.69
C PHE A 454 4.24 7.92 11.81
N ARG A 455 3.07 8.04 12.46
CA ARG A 455 2.05 6.97 12.51
C ARG A 455 1.48 6.64 11.13
N ASP A 456 1.38 7.64 10.27
CA ASP A 456 1.03 7.52 8.85
C ASP A 456 2.14 6.87 8.00
N GLY A 457 3.32 6.65 8.59
CA GLY A 457 4.43 5.91 8.01
C GLY A 457 5.45 6.76 7.25
N PHE A 458 5.42 8.10 7.37
CA PHE A 458 6.46 8.97 6.82
C PHE A 458 7.77 8.79 7.59
N SER A 459 8.88 8.65 6.88
CA SER A 459 10.20 8.54 7.51
C SER A 459 10.85 9.88 7.79
N LEU A 460 10.49 10.92 7.05
CA LEU A 460 11.02 12.27 7.19
C LEU A 460 9.85 13.24 7.21
N VAL A 461 9.85 14.14 8.18
CA VAL A 461 8.84 15.20 8.28
C VAL A 461 9.58 16.52 8.46
N VAL A 462 9.25 17.50 7.64
CA VAL A 462 9.72 18.87 7.76
C VAL A 462 8.50 19.77 7.88
N MET A 463 8.43 20.57 8.94
CA MET A 463 7.38 21.56 9.14
C MET A 463 7.95 22.95 8.89
N VAL A 464 7.16 23.81 8.25
CA VAL A 464 7.50 25.19 7.91
C VAL A 464 6.34 26.13 8.25
N GLY A 465 6.64 27.37 8.65
CA GLY A 465 5.62 28.41 8.87
C GLY A 465 4.95 28.88 7.58
N SER A 466 3.76 29.49 7.70
CA SER A 466 3.00 30.04 6.56
C SER A 466 3.33 31.50 6.21
N ASP A 467 4.13 32.17 7.04
CA ASP A 467 4.36 33.62 6.96
C ASP A 467 5.67 33.99 6.25
N LEU A 468 6.09 33.14 5.32
CA LEU A 468 7.42 33.15 4.71
C LEU A 468 7.31 33.15 3.16
N PRO A 469 6.58 34.10 2.54
CA PRO A 469 6.18 34.03 1.14
C PRO A 469 7.37 33.88 0.17
N THR A 470 8.52 34.46 0.52
CA THR A 470 9.73 34.43 -0.32
C THR A 470 10.70 33.31 0.05
N LEU A 471 10.39 32.41 0.99
CA LEU A 471 11.31 31.34 1.41
C LEU A 471 11.70 30.46 0.21
N PRO A 472 12.99 30.32 -0.12
CA PRO A 472 13.42 29.44 -1.19
C PRO A 472 13.10 27.97 -0.87
N ALA A 473 12.44 27.26 -1.79
CA ALA A 473 12.16 25.82 -1.65
C ALA A 473 13.44 24.99 -1.37
N GLN A 474 14.59 25.47 -1.84
CA GLN A 474 15.91 24.88 -1.56
C GLN A 474 16.19 24.74 -0.05
N ARG A 475 15.68 25.64 0.81
CA ARG A 475 15.84 25.50 2.28
C ARG A 475 15.16 24.25 2.82
N VAL A 476 13.99 23.92 2.30
CA VAL A 476 13.26 22.71 2.66
C VAL A 476 13.97 21.47 2.10
N VAL A 477 14.50 21.54 0.87
CA VAL A 477 15.32 20.47 0.27
C VAL A 477 16.57 20.19 1.11
N ASP A 478 17.31 21.24 1.50
CA ASP A 478 18.49 21.11 2.35
C ASP A 478 18.15 20.44 3.69
N ALA A 479 16.98 20.77 4.26
CA ALA A 479 16.51 20.13 5.48
C ALA A 479 16.29 18.63 5.31
N LEU A 480 15.60 18.26 4.22
CA LEU A 480 15.33 16.87 3.88
C LEU A 480 16.63 16.09 3.64
N ASP A 481 17.59 16.66 2.93
CA ASP A 481 18.88 16.02 2.64
C ASP A 481 19.71 15.80 3.91
N ARG A 482 19.72 16.77 4.84
CA ARG A 482 20.37 16.60 6.13
C ARG A 482 19.74 15.47 6.94
N LEU A 483 18.41 15.37 6.97
CA LEU A 483 17.71 14.29 7.66
C LEU A 483 17.93 12.92 7.00
N ARG A 484 18.05 12.87 5.66
CA ARG A 484 18.39 11.64 4.93
C ARG A 484 19.80 11.14 5.29
N ALA A 485 20.74 12.05 5.55
CA ALA A 485 22.10 11.69 5.87
C ALA A 485 22.24 11.01 7.24
N SER A 486 21.41 11.36 8.22
CA SER A 486 21.39 10.71 9.54
C SER A 486 20.07 10.99 10.26
N GLY A 487 19.44 9.94 10.81
CA GLY A 487 18.14 10.03 11.49
C GLY A 487 18.19 10.46 12.95
N ASP A 488 19.37 10.56 13.57
CA ASP A 488 19.54 10.99 14.98
C ASP A 488 19.85 12.50 15.06
N ARG A 489 19.07 13.32 14.33
CA ARG A 489 19.24 14.77 14.30
C ARG A 489 17.92 15.53 14.25
N VAL A 490 17.99 16.79 14.63
CA VAL A 490 16.96 17.80 14.41
C VAL A 490 17.51 18.83 13.45
N VAL A 491 16.77 19.15 12.40
CA VAL A 491 17.14 20.28 11.51
C VAL A 491 16.28 21.48 11.87
N LEU A 492 16.90 22.64 12.08
CA LEU A 492 16.20 23.89 12.37
C LEU A 492 16.57 24.96 11.33
N GLY A 493 15.57 25.69 10.84
CA GLY A 493 15.75 26.95 10.11
C GLY A 493 15.59 28.13 11.06
N PRO A 494 16.65 28.86 11.43
CA PRO A 494 16.55 29.94 12.42
C PRO A 494 15.76 31.12 11.86
N ALA A 495 14.89 31.69 12.70
CA ALA A 495 14.20 32.94 12.41
C ALA A 495 14.93 34.11 13.10
N ASN A 496 14.80 35.31 12.54
CA ASN A 496 15.46 36.51 13.05
C ASN A 496 14.99 36.95 14.45
N ASP A 497 13.81 36.48 14.87
CA ASP A 497 13.20 36.79 16.17
C ASP A 497 13.72 35.90 17.31
N GLY A 498 14.64 34.98 17.03
CA GLY A 498 15.18 33.99 17.98
C GLY A 498 14.40 32.67 18.05
N GLY A 499 13.31 32.56 17.29
CA GLY A 499 12.60 31.32 17.03
C GLY A 499 13.20 30.52 15.87
N TYR A 500 12.35 29.72 15.22
CA TYR A 500 12.68 29.00 14.00
C TYR A 500 11.49 28.98 13.06
N TYR A 501 11.77 29.12 11.77
CA TYR A 501 10.77 29.07 10.70
C TYR A 501 10.53 27.65 10.18
N LEU A 502 11.46 26.73 10.47
CA LEU A 502 11.45 25.34 10.02
C LEU A 502 11.98 24.42 11.12
N ILE A 503 11.32 23.27 11.31
CA ILE A 503 11.81 22.15 12.11
C ILE A 503 11.62 20.84 11.35
N GLY A 504 12.64 19.98 11.36
CA GLY A 504 12.62 18.70 10.67
C GLY A 504 13.12 17.55 11.54
N LEU A 505 12.44 16.40 11.44
CA LEU A 505 12.77 15.17 12.15
C LEU A 505 12.66 13.94 11.23
N ALA A 506 13.47 12.94 11.52
CA ALA A 506 13.34 11.61 10.95
C ALA A 506 12.66 10.66 11.96
N ALA A 507 11.79 9.78 11.46
CA ALA A 507 11.23 8.71 12.27
C ALA A 507 12.35 7.75 12.69
N ARG A 508 12.41 7.41 13.97
CA ARG A 508 13.39 6.43 14.46
C ARG A 508 12.96 5.03 14.06
N THR A 509 13.92 4.18 13.72
CA THR A 509 13.64 2.83 13.17
C THR A 509 12.80 2.01 14.14
N GLY A 510 11.52 1.77 13.81
CA GLY A 510 10.61 0.95 14.60
C GLY A 510 9.85 1.66 15.72
N ASP A 511 9.94 3.00 15.80
CA ASP A 511 9.19 3.80 16.77
C ASP A 511 8.56 5.05 16.12
N ALA A 512 7.29 5.29 16.41
CA ALA A 512 6.59 6.51 16.01
C ALA A 512 6.70 7.61 17.08
N ALA A 513 7.39 7.34 18.19
CA ALA A 513 7.61 8.30 19.26
C ALA A 513 8.44 9.49 18.76
N VAL A 514 7.93 10.67 19.07
CA VAL A 514 8.62 11.94 18.84
C VAL A 514 9.49 12.22 20.06
N PRO A 515 10.79 12.53 19.88
CA PRO A 515 11.65 12.97 20.98
C PRO A 515 11.06 14.19 21.70
N ASP A 516 11.30 14.32 23.00
CA ASP A 516 10.72 15.41 23.81
C ASP A 516 11.43 16.76 23.56
N LEU A 517 11.16 17.34 22.39
CA LEU A 517 11.72 18.61 21.92
C LEU A 517 10.85 19.82 22.28
N PHE A 518 9.63 19.59 22.75
CA PHE A 518 8.57 20.59 22.85
C PHE A 518 8.19 20.94 24.29
N THR A 519 8.64 20.15 25.27
CA THR A 519 8.37 20.40 26.69
C THR A 519 9.32 21.45 27.27
N GLY A 520 8.76 22.43 27.99
CA GLY A 520 9.53 23.47 28.69
C GLY A 520 10.13 24.54 27.78
N ILE A 521 9.61 24.68 26.55
CA ILE A 521 10.04 25.69 25.58
C ILE A 521 9.29 27.00 25.85
N ARG A 522 10.02 28.12 25.91
CA ARG A 522 9.42 29.46 26.01
C ARG A 522 8.94 29.94 24.64
N TRP A 523 7.81 29.38 24.20
CA TRP A 523 7.19 29.70 22.91
C TRP A 523 6.89 31.20 22.74
N SER A 524 6.93 31.67 21.49
CA SER A 524 6.70 33.08 21.14
C SER A 524 7.69 34.06 21.81
N THR A 525 8.91 33.61 22.07
CA THR A 525 10.01 34.44 22.60
C THR A 525 11.31 34.15 21.83
N GLU A 526 12.28 35.06 21.93
CA GLU A 526 13.63 34.91 21.36
C GLU A 526 14.41 33.67 21.86
N TRP A 527 13.90 33.03 22.92
CA TRP A 527 14.53 31.88 23.55
C TRP A 527 14.08 30.55 22.96
N ALA A 528 13.02 30.52 22.14
CA ALA A 528 12.40 29.28 21.69
C ALA A 528 13.40 28.34 20.99
N ARG A 529 14.21 28.85 20.05
CA ARG A 529 15.25 28.05 19.38
C ARG A 529 16.28 27.52 20.39
N ALA A 530 16.79 28.38 21.27
CA ALA A 530 17.80 27.99 22.25
C ALA A 530 17.29 26.91 23.21
N ASP A 531 16.03 27.00 23.64
CA ASP A 531 15.39 26.00 24.48
C ASP A 531 15.21 24.67 23.72
N THR A 532 14.83 24.72 22.43
CA THR A 532 14.70 23.53 21.57
C THR A 532 16.05 22.85 21.33
N VAL A 533 17.13 23.62 21.13
CA VAL A 533 18.49 23.05 21.05
C VAL A 533 18.86 22.31 22.33
N ARG A 534 18.61 22.92 23.50
CA ARG A 534 18.84 22.23 24.79
C ARG A 534 17.97 20.99 24.96
N ALA A 535 16.76 20.99 24.41
CA ALA A 535 15.88 19.82 24.44
C ALA A 535 16.39 18.68 23.54
N ALA A 536 16.90 19.01 22.35
CA ALA A 536 17.55 18.06 21.47
C ALA A 536 18.79 17.42 22.11
N ASP A 537 19.63 18.23 22.78
CA ASP A 537 20.79 17.74 23.52
C ASP A 537 20.39 16.74 24.61
N ARG A 538 19.33 17.03 25.39
CA ARG A 538 18.80 16.10 26.40
C ARG A 538 18.29 14.79 25.80
N CYS A 539 17.80 14.82 24.56
CA CYS A 539 17.35 13.64 23.83
C CYS A 539 18.51 12.88 23.13
N GLY A 540 19.75 13.38 23.21
CA GLY A 540 20.90 12.82 22.51
C GLY A 540 20.86 13.02 20.99
N LEU A 541 20.23 14.09 20.51
CA LEU A 541 20.11 14.41 19.09
C LEU A 541 21.06 15.55 18.71
N THR A 542 21.69 15.44 17.54
CA THR A 542 22.48 16.54 16.98
C THR A 542 21.56 17.58 16.35
N VAL A 543 21.84 18.87 16.55
CA VAL A 543 21.10 19.95 15.88
C VAL A 543 21.88 20.49 14.69
N ASP A 544 21.24 20.46 13.52
CA ASP A 544 21.75 21.05 12.29
C ASP A 544 21.00 22.35 11.98
N LEU A 545 21.72 23.47 11.89
CA LEU A 545 21.14 24.77 11.55
C LEU A 545 21.24 25.05 10.04
N LEU A 546 20.12 25.40 9.42
CA LEU A 546 20.06 25.96 8.08
C LEU A 546 20.43 27.45 8.12
N GLY A 547 20.45 28.10 6.95
CA GLY A 547 20.60 29.54 6.89
C GLY A 547 19.34 30.26 7.39
N ASP A 548 19.57 31.42 8.01
CA ASP A 548 18.53 32.26 8.59
C ASP A 548 17.51 32.73 7.53
N TRP A 549 16.27 32.91 7.97
CA TRP A 549 15.20 33.55 7.20
C TRP A 549 14.33 34.42 8.10
N TYR A 550 13.41 35.16 7.50
CA TYR A 550 12.53 36.08 8.21
C TYR A 550 11.06 35.82 7.88
N ASP A 551 10.22 35.99 8.89
CA ASP A 551 8.77 36.04 8.81
C ASP A 551 8.29 37.48 8.64
N VAL A 552 7.10 37.64 8.07
CA VAL A 552 6.50 38.94 7.77
C VAL A 552 5.39 39.23 8.77
N ASP A 553 5.73 39.91 9.86
CA ASP A 553 4.88 40.09 11.03
C ASP A 553 4.60 41.55 11.40
N ASP A 554 5.46 42.48 10.99
CA ASP A 554 5.43 43.89 11.36
C ASP A 554 5.77 44.82 10.19
N ALA A 555 5.73 46.13 10.41
CA ALA A 555 5.98 47.12 9.37
C ALA A 555 7.40 47.01 8.77
N ALA A 556 8.40 46.64 9.59
CA ALA A 556 9.78 46.52 9.17
C ALA A 556 9.98 45.31 8.23
N SER A 557 9.46 44.15 8.63
CA SER A 557 9.48 42.93 7.81
C SER A 557 8.64 43.07 6.54
N LEU A 558 7.52 43.81 6.56
CA LEU A 558 6.76 44.14 5.35
C LEU A 558 7.55 45.04 4.39
N THR A 559 8.31 46.01 4.91
CA THR A 559 9.20 46.85 4.08
C THR A 559 10.28 46.01 3.41
N ARG A 560 10.92 45.11 4.18
CA ARG A 560 11.90 44.16 3.63
C ARG A 560 11.30 43.25 2.57
N LEU A 561 10.08 42.75 2.78
CA LEU A 561 9.36 41.94 1.78
C LEU A 561 9.17 42.72 0.48
N ARG A 562 8.75 43.99 0.56
CA ARG A 562 8.56 44.84 -0.63
C ARG A 562 9.85 45.00 -1.43
N GLU A 563 10.97 45.28 -0.75
CA GLU A 563 12.29 45.37 -1.39
C GLU A 563 12.68 44.05 -2.09
N GLU A 564 12.39 42.90 -1.48
CA GLU A 564 12.65 41.59 -2.09
C GLU A 564 11.76 41.34 -3.32
N LEU A 565 10.48 41.70 -3.28
CA LEU A 565 9.53 41.53 -4.38
C LEU A 565 9.76 42.49 -5.57
N ALA A 566 10.49 43.58 -5.34
CA ALA A 566 10.98 44.47 -6.40
C ALA A 566 12.04 43.78 -7.28
N THR A 567 12.75 42.79 -6.72
CA THR A 567 13.70 41.96 -7.49
C THR A 567 12.98 40.93 -8.36
N GLN A 568 13.58 40.55 -9.49
CA GLN A 568 13.04 39.49 -10.34
C GLN A 568 12.94 38.14 -9.61
N GLU A 569 13.88 37.86 -8.70
CA GLU A 569 13.92 36.60 -7.97
C GLU A 569 12.83 36.52 -6.92
N GLY A 570 12.66 37.56 -6.09
CA GLY A 570 11.59 37.62 -5.10
C GLY A 570 10.20 37.60 -5.73
N ALA A 571 10.00 38.32 -6.83
CA ALA A 571 8.75 38.30 -7.60
C ALA A 571 8.41 36.90 -8.16
N ARG A 572 9.42 36.11 -8.54
CA ARG A 572 9.22 34.72 -8.98
C ARG A 572 8.91 33.77 -7.82
N ARG A 573 9.49 34.02 -6.65
CA ARG A 573 9.27 33.21 -5.45
C ARG A 573 7.88 33.43 -4.83
N ALA A 574 7.35 34.65 -4.91
CA ALA A 574 6.10 35.03 -4.27
C ALA A 574 5.14 35.84 -5.18
N PRO A 575 4.67 35.27 -6.30
CA PRO A 575 3.84 35.98 -7.27
C PRO A 575 2.46 36.37 -6.73
N ALA A 576 1.81 35.54 -5.90
CA ALA A 576 0.50 35.87 -5.34
C ALA A 576 0.61 37.05 -4.37
N THR A 577 1.63 37.01 -3.51
CA THR A 577 1.94 38.05 -2.54
C THR A 577 2.25 39.38 -3.21
N LYS A 578 3.08 39.35 -4.26
CA LYS A 578 3.38 40.55 -5.05
C LYS A 578 2.12 41.18 -5.61
N ARG A 579 1.27 40.38 -6.28
CA ARG A 579 0.03 40.87 -6.87
C ARG A 579 -0.86 41.54 -5.83
N VAL A 580 -1.06 40.90 -4.67
CA VAL A 580 -1.88 41.47 -3.60
C VAL A 580 -1.26 42.75 -3.05
N LEU A 581 0.04 42.80 -2.80
CA LEU A 581 0.69 44.02 -2.32
C LEU A 581 0.62 45.17 -3.33
N GLU A 582 0.72 44.88 -4.63
CA GLU A 582 0.55 45.89 -5.68
C GLU A 582 -0.88 46.44 -5.74
N GLU A 583 -1.88 45.58 -5.50
CA GLU A 583 -3.29 45.98 -5.39
C GLU A 583 -3.55 46.86 -4.14
N LEU A 584 -2.88 46.58 -3.02
CA LEU A 584 -3.12 47.25 -1.73
C LEU A 584 -2.33 48.55 -1.55
N LEU A 585 -1.07 48.57 -1.96
CA LEU A 585 -0.10 49.63 -1.64
C LEU A 585 0.51 50.30 -2.88
N GLY A 586 0.08 49.90 -4.08
CA GLY A 586 0.68 50.33 -5.35
C GLY A 586 1.95 49.54 -5.71
N ARG A 587 2.58 49.88 -6.84
CA ARG A 587 3.75 49.16 -7.38
C ARG A 587 4.81 48.89 -6.31
N VAL A 588 5.18 47.61 -6.19
CA VAL A 588 6.21 47.10 -5.27
C VAL A 588 7.55 47.05 -5.95
#